data_AF-A0A093XSW5-F1
#
_entry.id   AF-A0A093XSW5-F1
#
_cell.length_a   1.000
_cell.length_b   1.000
_cell.length_c   1.000
_cell.angle_alpha   90.00
_cell.angle_beta   90.00
_cell.angle_gamma   90.00
#
_symmetry.space_group_name_H-M   'P 1'
#
loop_
_entity.id
_entity.type
_entity.pdbx_description
1 polymer ?
#
loop_
_entity_poly.entity_id
_entity_poly.type
_entity_poly.pdbx_seq_one_letter_code
_entity_poly.pdbx_strand_id
1 'polypeptide(L)'
;MVSRRAGLLFTSFLVTVSTLMATLAVQVPTSNLLWFFVIVRGICGFGVGGEYPPSAAAGLEESDDVRKPKLTFNVVGRRYTGIIGFGGYVILGFIIGGTYSQLSEHIAAFVVLYGLLQAFGHMGPGVTIGLISSEAFPTAMRGMGYSVSTAFGRTGAAIGTECFTPLEQAAGKSSIFYLAGGVGVLGMIVYWFLPESGDLNLEEEDVKLAAYMAEHGYSMNTEI
;
A
#
# COMPACT_ATOMS: atom_id res chain seq x y z
N MET A 1 -20.56 21.38 6.90
CA MET A 1 -19.90 20.63 8.00
C MET A 1 -20.44 19.21 8.28
N VAL A 2 -21.68 18.85 7.94
CA VAL A 2 -22.25 17.50 8.21
C VAL A 2 -21.67 16.38 7.32
N SER A 3 -21.13 16.70 6.14
CA SER A 3 -20.67 15.72 5.13
C SER A 3 -19.37 14.96 5.50
N ARG A 4 -18.36 15.63 6.08
CA ARG A 4 -17.04 15.02 6.36
C ARG A 4 -17.10 13.91 7.43
N ARG A 5 -17.93 14.12 8.48
CA ARG A 5 -18.14 13.11 9.54
C ARG A 5 -18.93 11.90 9.02
N ALA A 6 -19.92 12.11 8.16
CA ALA A 6 -20.68 11.03 7.54
C ALA A 6 -19.79 10.15 6.64
N GLY A 7 -18.89 10.76 5.86
CA GLY A 7 -17.92 10.04 5.04
C GLY A 7 -16.96 9.18 5.87
N LEU A 8 -16.38 9.73 6.95
CA LEU A 8 -15.49 8.98 7.85
C LEU A 8 -16.21 7.81 8.53
N LEU A 9 -17.44 8.03 9.00
CA LEU A 9 -18.24 6.95 9.61
C LEU A 9 -18.56 5.84 8.61
N PHE A 10 -18.81 6.19 7.36
CA PHE A 10 -19.05 5.21 6.30
C PHE A 10 -17.81 4.36 6.00
N THR A 11 -16.63 4.98 5.87
CA THR A 11 -15.39 4.24 5.60
C THR A 11 -15.02 3.33 6.77
N SER A 12 -15.14 3.80 8.01
CA SER A 12 -14.88 2.97 9.19
C SER A 12 -15.92 1.86 9.36
N PHE A 13 -17.17 2.08 8.97
CA PHE A 13 -18.19 1.02 8.90
C PHE A 13 -17.79 -0.07 7.90
N LEU A 14 -17.33 0.29 6.70
CA LEU A 14 -16.85 -0.67 5.70
C LEU A 14 -15.66 -1.49 6.23
N VAL A 15 -14.71 -0.86 6.92
CA VAL A 15 -13.56 -1.57 7.54
C VAL A 15 -14.04 -2.56 8.61
N THR A 16 -14.96 -2.13 9.47
CA THR A 16 -15.48 -2.98 10.56
C THR A 16 -16.24 -4.19 10.00
N VAL A 17 -17.16 -3.96 9.06
CA VAL A 17 -17.95 -5.04 8.44
C VAL A 17 -17.06 -5.99 7.66
N SER A 18 -16.12 -5.49 6.86
CA SER A 18 -15.21 -6.37 6.10
C SER A 18 -14.30 -7.20 7.02
N THR A 19 -13.80 -6.62 8.11
CA THR A 19 -12.98 -7.37 9.08
C THR A 19 -13.81 -8.44 9.80
N LEU A 20 -15.06 -8.13 10.15
CA LEU A 20 -15.99 -9.12 10.72
C LEU A 20 -16.30 -10.23 9.71
N MET A 21 -16.57 -9.90 8.45
CA MET A 21 -16.78 -10.89 7.39
C MET A 21 -15.56 -11.80 7.23
N ALA A 22 -14.34 -11.28 7.33
CA ALA A 22 -13.13 -12.10 7.23
C ALA A 22 -13.08 -13.22 8.30
N THR A 23 -13.74 -13.07 9.45
CA THR A 23 -13.84 -14.15 10.46
C THR A 23 -14.71 -15.32 10.00
N LEU A 24 -15.67 -15.07 9.11
CA LEU A 24 -16.55 -16.09 8.53
C LEU A 24 -15.85 -16.91 7.43
N ALA A 25 -14.62 -16.56 7.05
CA ALA A 25 -13.86 -17.28 6.03
C ALA A 25 -13.73 -18.78 6.34
N VAL A 26 -13.69 -19.16 7.62
CA VAL A 26 -13.60 -20.57 8.06
C VAL A 26 -14.81 -21.41 7.60
N GLN A 27 -15.96 -20.78 7.38
CA GLN A 27 -17.21 -21.46 6.98
C GLN A 27 -17.37 -21.51 5.46
N VAL A 28 -16.51 -20.84 4.69
CA VAL A 28 -16.60 -20.73 3.23
C VAL A 28 -15.89 -21.94 2.59
N PRO A 29 -16.53 -22.64 1.63
CA PRO A 29 -15.88 -23.71 0.89
C PRO A 29 -14.61 -23.24 0.17
N THR A 30 -13.59 -24.09 0.09
CA THR A 30 -12.28 -23.78 -0.53
C THR A 30 -12.38 -23.30 -1.97
N SER A 31 -13.36 -23.76 -2.75
CA SER A 31 -13.60 -23.29 -4.13
C SER A 31 -13.99 -21.81 -4.22
N ASN A 32 -14.64 -21.27 -3.19
CA ASN A 32 -15.13 -19.89 -3.15
C ASN A 32 -14.27 -18.98 -2.27
N LEU A 33 -13.31 -19.54 -1.53
CA LEU A 33 -12.50 -18.83 -0.54
C LEU A 33 -11.67 -17.70 -1.16
N LEU A 34 -11.09 -17.94 -2.34
CA LEU A 34 -10.34 -16.92 -3.08
C LEU A 34 -11.22 -15.70 -3.39
N TRP A 35 -12.40 -15.93 -4.00
CA TRP A 35 -13.32 -14.86 -4.35
C TRP A 35 -13.87 -14.14 -3.13
N PHE A 36 -14.13 -14.88 -2.05
CA PHE A 36 -14.51 -14.31 -0.77
C PHE A 36 -13.46 -13.33 -0.25
N PHE A 37 -12.19 -13.74 -0.16
CA PHE A 37 -11.13 -12.85 0.30
C PHE A 37 -10.84 -11.70 -0.66
N VAL A 38 -10.93 -11.91 -1.97
CA VAL A 38 -10.79 -10.85 -2.99
C VAL A 38 -11.81 -9.74 -2.75
N ILE A 39 -13.08 -10.11 -2.55
CA ILE A 39 -14.17 -9.14 -2.31
C ILE A 39 -14.01 -8.49 -0.93
N VAL A 40 -13.85 -9.29 0.12
CA VAL A 40 -13.78 -8.79 1.50
C VAL A 40 -12.57 -7.88 1.70
N ARG A 41 -11.39 -8.27 1.21
CA ARG A 41 -10.17 -7.45 1.30
C ARG A 41 -10.21 -6.24 0.38
N GLY A 42 -10.89 -6.32 -0.77
CA GLY A 42 -11.16 -5.16 -1.62
C GLY A 42 -12.01 -4.11 -0.92
N ILE A 43 -13.13 -4.52 -0.29
CA ILE A 43 -14.00 -3.64 0.52
C ILE A 43 -13.21 -3.03 1.68
N CYS A 44 -12.44 -3.86 2.40
CA CYS A 44 -11.57 -3.38 3.48
C CYS A 44 -10.57 -2.34 2.98
N GLY A 45 -9.93 -2.57 1.83
CA GLY A 45 -8.97 -1.65 1.26
C GLY A 45 -9.59 -0.32 0.83
N PHE A 46 -10.80 -0.34 0.27
CA PHE A 46 -11.54 0.88 -0.03
C PHE A 46 -11.83 1.69 1.25
N GLY A 47 -12.26 1.02 2.32
CA GLY A 47 -12.51 1.64 3.62
C GLY A 47 -11.24 2.27 4.23
N VAL A 48 -10.14 1.52 4.31
CA VAL A 48 -8.86 1.99 4.87
C VAL A 48 -8.29 3.17 4.08
N GLY A 49 -8.41 3.16 2.75
CA GLY A 49 -7.91 4.28 1.94
C GLY A 49 -8.74 5.56 2.12
N GLY A 50 -10.03 5.45 2.45
CA GLY A 50 -10.87 6.62 2.70
C GLY A 50 -10.55 7.37 4.00
N GLU A 51 -9.86 6.72 4.94
CA GLU A 51 -9.47 7.31 6.22
C GLU A 51 -8.19 8.16 6.12
N TYR A 52 -7.37 7.95 5.09
CA TYR A 52 -6.07 8.61 4.92
C TYR A 52 -6.12 10.13 4.69
N PRO A 53 -6.98 10.68 3.80
CA PRO A 53 -7.05 12.13 3.58
C PRO A 53 -7.47 12.93 4.81
N PRO A 54 -8.48 12.51 5.60
CA PRO A 54 -8.80 13.14 6.88
C PRO A 54 -7.63 13.11 7.88
N SER A 55 -6.91 11.98 7.96
CA SER A 55 -5.74 11.84 8.84
C SER A 55 -4.56 12.71 8.41
N ALA A 56 -4.34 12.84 7.10
CA ALA A 56 -3.31 13.73 6.57
C ALA A 56 -3.62 15.21 6.87
N ALA A 57 -4.89 15.63 6.74
CA ALA A 57 -5.32 16.97 7.12
C ALA A 57 -5.13 17.24 8.62
N ALA A 58 -5.52 16.30 9.49
CA ALA A 58 -5.30 16.42 10.94
C ALA A 58 -3.81 16.46 11.32
N GLY A 59 -2.97 15.69 10.63
CA GLY A 59 -1.52 15.70 10.83
C GLY A 59 -0.86 17.02 10.42
N LEU A 60 -1.40 17.70 9.40
CA LEU A 60 -0.96 19.05 9.01
C LEU A 60 -1.35 20.08 10.08
N GLU A 61 -2.60 20.03 10.57
CA GLU A 61 -3.12 20.90 11.64
C GLU A 61 -2.30 20.77 12.96
N GLU A 62 -1.67 19.62 13.22
CA GLU A 62 -0.81 19.40 14.40
C GLU A 62 0.67 19.73 14.13
N SER A 63 1.09 19.84 12.88
CA SER A 63 2.49 20.04 12.48
C SER A 63 2.93 21.50 12.36
N ASP A 64 2.00 22.46 12.45
CA ASP A 64 2.28 23.90 12.35
C ASP A 64 3.19 24.46 13.47
N ASP A 65 3.54 23.67 14.49
CA ASP A 65 4.27 24.17 15.67
C ASP A 65 5.75 23.71 15.78
N VAL A 66 6.29 22.90 14.86
CA VAL A 66 7.68 22.41 15.02
C VAL A 66 8.46 22.35 13.70
N ARG A 67 9.47 23.22 13.59
CA ARG A 67 10.57 23.17 12.62
C ARG A 67 11.31 21.83 12.71
N LYS A 68 10.90 20.82 11.96
CA LYS A 68 11.50 19.46 11.99
C LYS A 68 12.49 19.23 10.85
N PRO A 69 13.55 18.43 11.10
CA PRO A 69 14.51 18.01 10.08
C PRO A 69 13.82 17.15 9.00
N LYS A 70 14.28 17.26 7.75
CA LYS A 70 13.79 16.44 6.63
C LYS A 70 14.02 14.96 6.94
N LEU A 71 12.95 14.16 7.01
CA LEU A 71 13.07 12.70 7.10
C LEU A 71 13.85 12.14 5.89
N THR A 72 14.56 11.03 6.09
CA THR A 72 15.49 10.45 5.10
C THR A 72 14.87 10.20 3.72
N PHE A 73 13.60 9.81 3.65
CA PHE A 73 12.89 9.61 2.37
C PHE A 73 12.57 10.93 1.64
N ASN A 74 12.44 12.05 2.36
CA ASN A 74 12.31 13.38 1.75
C ASN A 74 13.63 13.89 1.18
N VAL A 75 14.76 13.22 1.48
CA VAL A 75 16.09 13.56 0.97
C VAL A 75 16.48 12.65 -0.21
N VAL A 76 16.14 11.36 -0.15
CA VAL A 76 16.49 10.36 -1.18
C VAL A 76 15.49 10.34 -2.34
N GLY A 77 14.25 10.78 -2.12
CA GLY A 77 13.15 10.60 -3.07
C GLY A 77 12.39 9.32 -2.80
N ARG A 78 11.07 9.36 -3.01
CA ARG A 78 10.13 8.29 -2.67
C ARG A 78 10.26 7.13 -3.62
N ARG A 79 10.49 7.42 -4.91
CA ARG A 79 10.74 6.39 -5.92
C ARG A 79 12.02 5.62 -5.59
N TYR A 80 13.12 6.34 -5.36
CA TYR A 80 14.42 5.72 -5.06
C TYR A 80 14.40 4.95 -3.73
N THR A 81 13.75 5.49 -2.70
CA THR A 81 13.55 4.78 -1.42
C THR A 81 12.80 3.46 -1.63
N GLY A 82 11.74 3.47 -2.45
CA GLY A 82 10.98 2.28 -2.80
C GLY A 82 11.81 1.25 -3.58
N ILE A 83 12.61 1.71 -4.56
CA ILE A 83 13.51 0.84 -5.35
C ILE A 83 14.58 0.21 -4.46
N ILE A 84 15.20 0.97 -3.55
CA ILE A 84 16.22 0.45 -2.63
C ILE A 84 15.61 -0.60 -1.70
N GLY A 85 14.41 -0.36 -1.16
CA GLY A 85 13.73 -1.34 -0.32
C GLY A 85 13.29 -2.59 -1.08
N PHE A 86 12.76 -2.45 -2.30
CA PHE A 86 12.50 -3.61 -3.17
C PHE A 86 13.77 -4.37 -3.52
N GLY A 87 14.88 -3.69 -3.82
CA GLY A 87 16.17 -4.31 -4.10
C GLY A 87 16.65 -5.15 -2.92
N GLY A 88 16.63 -4.59 -1.70
CA GLY A 88 16.95 -5.33 -0.48
C GLY A 88 16.01 -6.51 -0.24
N TYR A 89 14.70 -6.32 -0.44
CA TYR A 89 13.69 -7.37 -0.30
C TYR A 89 13.92 -8.52 -1.29
N VAL A 90 14.22 -8.21 -2.55
CA VAL A 90 14.49 -9.19 -3.61
C VAL A 90 15.76 -9.99 -3.31
N ILE A 91 16.86 -9.29 -2.99
CA ILE A 91 18.15 -9.94 -2.70
C ILE A 91 18.02 -10.90 -1.51
N LEU A 92 17.45 -10.41 -0.41
CA LEU A 92 17.26 -11.23 0.79
C LEU A 92 16.26 -12.37 0.56
N GLY A 93 15.20 -12.13 -0.22
CA GLY A 93 14.22 -13.15 -0.59
C GLY A 93 14.87 -14.30 -1.36
N PHE A 94 15.68 -14.01 -2.38
CA PHE A 94 16.41 -15.03 -3.13
C PHE A 94 17.46 -15.75 -2.28
N ILE A 95 18.17 -15.04 -1.39
CA ILE A 95 19.14 -15.67 -0.48
C ILE A 95 18.43 -16.64 0.46
N ILE A 96 17.36 -16.21 1.14
CA ILE A 96 16.60 -17.05 2.08
C ILE A 96 15.98 -18.25 1.34
N GLY A 97 15.44 -18.04 0.14
CA GLY A 97 14.92 -19.12 -0.71
C GLY A 97 15.99 -20.15 -1.10
N GLY A 98 17.18 -19.68 -1.47
CA GLY A 98 18.33 -20.51 -1.87
C GLY A 98 18.94 -21.32 -0.72
N THR A 99 19.04 -20.72 0.46
CA THR A 99 19.64 -21.37 1.64
C THR A 99 18.60 -21.96 2.59
N TYR A 100 17.33 -22.07 2.19
CA TYR A 100 16.22 -22.41 3.09
C TYR A 100 16.44 -23.72 3.85
N SER A 101 16.96 -24.76 3.19
CA SER A 101 17.22 -26.06 3.81
C SER A 101 18.20 -25.96 4.99
N GLN A 102 19.30 -25.25 4.83
CA GLN A 102 20.31 -25.02 5.86
C GLN A 102 19.80 -24.05 6.95
N LEU A 103 19.02 -23.06 6.53
CA LEU A 103 18.50 -22.03 7.42
C LEU A 103 17.38 -22.56 8.34
N SER A 104 16.64 -23.57 7.88
CA SER A 104 15.59 -24.23 8.68
C SER A 104 16.14 -24.98 9.90
N GLU A 105 17.40 -25.39 9.88
CA GLU A 105 18.08 -26.02 11.03
C GLU A 105 18.61 -24.97 12.03
N HIS A 106 18.79 -23.72 11.59
CA HIS A 106 19.33 -22.61 12.38
C HIS A 106 18.33 -21.46 12.50
N ILE A 107 17.33 -21.65 13.36
CA ILE A 107 16.20 -20.72 13.59
C ILE A 107 16.68 -19.28 13.86
N ALA A 108 17.75 -19.09 14.63
CA ALA A 108 18.27 -17.75 14.94
C ALA A 108 18.72 -16.98 13.68
N ALA A 109 19.43 -17.65 12.77
CA ALA A 109 19.85 -17.04 11.50
C ALA A 109 18.66 -16.76 10.59
N PHE A 110 17.68 -17.66 10.56
CA PHE A 110 16.42 -17.45 9.83
C PHE A 110 15.68 -16.20 10.33
N VAL A 111 15.52 -16.05 11.64
CA VAL A 111 14.81 -14.90 12.23
C VAL A 111 15.51 -13.59 11.92
N VAL A 112 16.84 -13.53 11.97
CA VAL A 112 17.60 -12.31 11.64
C VAL A 112 17.44 -11.95 10.16
N LEU A 113 17.62 -12.91 9.25
CA LEU A 113 17.49 -12.66 7.81
C LEU A 113 16.05 -12.31 7.42
N TYR A 114 15.06 -13.01 7.98
CA TYR A 114 13.64 -12.71 7.76
C TYR A 114 13.24 -11.36 8.37
N GLY A 115 13.76 -11.01 9.55
CA GLY A 115 13.57 -9.70 10.15
C GLY A 115 14.14 -8.58 9.27
N LEU A 116 15.32 -8.80 8.69
CA LEU A 116 15.94 -7.88 7.74
C LEU A 116 15.12 -7.77 6.44
N LEU A 117 14.64 -8.90 5.90
CA LEU A 117 13.74 -8.93 4.75
C LEU A 117 12.50 -8.06 5.00
N GLN A 118 11.84 -8.24 6.15
CA GLN A 118 10.68 -7.45 6.54
C GLN A 118 11.04 -5.97 6.73
N ALA A 119 12.20 -5.66 7.30
CA ALA A 119 12.67 -4.29 7.47
C ALA A 119 12.81 -3.57 6.12
N PHE A 120 13.44 -4.19 5.11
CA PHE A 120 13.53 -3.61 3.77
C PHE A 120 12.16 -3.50 3.07
N GLY A 121 11.29 -4.51 3.24
CA GLY A 121 9.93 -4.48 2.71
C GLY A 121 9.09 -3.33 3.27
N HIS A 122 9.20 -3.06 4.58
CA HIS A 122 8.49 -1.95 5.21
C HIS A 122 9.15 -0.58 4.94
N MET A 123 10.49 -0.51 4.99
CA MET A 123 11.23 0.74 4.78
C MET A 123 11.08 1.29 3.36
N GLY A 124 11.05 0.43 2.34
CA GLY A 124 10.79 0.86 0.96
C GLY A 124 9.29 0.88 0.67
N PRO A 125 8.78 -0.15 -0.04
CA PRO A 125 7.42 -0.11 -0.58
C PRO A 125 6.33 0.03 0.48
N GLY A 126 6.56 -0.47 1.70
CA GLY A 126 5.60 -0.37 2.80
C GLY A 126 5.22 1.08 3.16
N VAL A 127 6.16 2.03 3.05
CA VAL A 127 5.90 3.45 3.31
C VAL A 127 5.68 4.23 2.01
N THR A 128 6.46 3.96 0.98
CA THR A 128 6.45 4.79 -0.24
C THR A 128 5.20 4.59 -1.09
N ILE A 129 4.59 3.40 -1.09
CA ILE A 129 3.41 3.13 -1.94
C ILE A 129 2.21 3.99 -1.52
N GLY A 130 2.01 4.16 -0.22
CA GLY A 130 0.95 5.00 0.32
C GLY A 130 1.21 6.47 -0.02
N LEU A 131 2.43 6.92 0.22
CA LEU A 131 2.85 8.30 -0.05
C LEU A 131 2.72 8.69 -1.54
N ILE A 132 3.19 7.84 -2.46
CA ILE A 132 3.08 8.09 -3.90
C ILE A 132 1.60 8.06 -4.32
N SER A 133 0.83 7.11 -3.80
CA SER A 133 -0.60 6.98 -4.09
C SER A 133 -1.40 8.20 -3.61
N SER A 134 -1.07 8.80 -2.46
CA SER A 134 -1.77 10.00 -2.00
C SER A 134 -1.38 11.24 -2.80
N GLU A 135 -0.16 11.31 -3.33
CA GLU A 135 0.32 12.50 -4.05
C GLU A 135 0.07 12.47 -5.55
N ALA A 136 -0.21 11.29 -6.11
CA ALA A 136 -0.57 11.15 -7.52
C ALA A 136 -1.94 11.77 -7.87
N PHE A 137 -2.73 12.19 -6.87
CA PHE A 137 -4.06 12.75 -7.06
C PHE A 137 -4.20 14.18 -6.52
N PRO A 138 -4.93 15.06 -7.23
CA PRO A 138 -5.32 16.38 -6.73
C PRO A 138 -6.11 16.27 -5.42
N THR A 139 -6.04 17.30 -4.58
CA THR A 139 -6.58 17.32 -3.21
C THR A 139 -8.07 16.99 -3.17
N ALA A 140 -8.86 17.49 -4.14
CA ALA A 140 -10.29 17.24 -4.23
C ALA A 140 -10.65 15.76 -4.50
N MET A 141 -9.79 15.01 -5.20
CA MET A 141 -10.03 13.63 -5.61
C MET A 141 -9.16 12.60 -4.87
N ARG A 142 -8.20 13.07 -4.07
CA ARG A 142 -7.19 12.25 -3.38
C ARG A 142 -7.80 11.13 -2.56
N GLY A 143 -8.89 11.39 -1.85
CA GLY A 143 -9.57 10.36 -1.07
C GLY A 143 -10.07 9.20 -1.91
N MET A 144 -10.69 9.48 -3.05
CA MET A 144 -11.23 8.43 -3.91
C MET A 144 -10.11 7.68 -4.64
N GLY A 145 -9.13 8.40 -5.20
CA GLY A 145 -7.98 7.79 -5.89
C GLY A 145 -7.14 6.89 -4.97
N TYR A 146 -6.90 7.33 -3.72
CA TYR A 146 -6.18 6.55 -2.73
C TYR A 146 -6.98 5.32 -2.25
N SER A 147 -8.31 5.45 -2.09
CA SER A 147 -9.21 4.35 -1.71
C SER A 147 -9.21 3.23 -2.75
N VAL A 148 -9.28 3.59 -4.03
CA VAL A 148 -9.21 2.62 -5.14
C VAL A 148 -7.85 1.93 -5.16
N SER A 149 -6.75 2.68 -5.04
CA SER A 149 -5.40 2.13 -5.02
C SER A 149 -5.18 1.16 -3.85
N THR A 150 -5.69 1.51 -2.67
CA THR A 150 -5.62 0.65 -1.46
C THR A 150 -6.48 -0.61 -1.61
N ALA A 151 -7.65 -0.52 -2.25
CA ALA A 151 -8.48 -1.67 -2.57
C ALA A 151 -7.73 -2.68 -3.45
N PHE A 152 -7.11 -2.23 -4.55
CA PHE A 152 -6.29 -3.09 -5.40
C PHE A 152 -5.11 -3.70 -4.64
N GLY A 153 -4.41 -2.91 -3.79
CA GLY A 153 -3.31 -3.42 -2.97
C GLY A 153 -3.74 -4.53 -2.01
N ARG A 154 -4.87 -4.36 -1.31
CA ARG A 154 -5.41 -5.35 -0.37
C ARG A 154 -5.95 -6.59 -1.08
N THR A 155 -6.59 -6.43 -2.25
CA THR A 155 -7.02 -7.54 -3.09
C THR A 155 -5.83 -8.33 -3.64
N GLY A 156 -4.78 -7.66 -4.13
CA GLY A 156 -3.55 -8.31 -4.57
C GLY A 156 -2.87 -9.12 -3.45
N ALA A 157 -2.84 -8.56 -2.23
CA ALA A 157 -2.33 -9.28 -1.06
C ALA A 157 -3.17 -10.53 -0.72
N ALA A 158 -4.49 -10.46 -0.91
CA ALA A 158 -5.39 -11.61 -0.73
C ALA A 158 -5.06 -12.73 -1.73
N ILE A 159 -4.97 -12.39 -3.02
CA ILE A 159 -4.63 -13.34 -4.09
C ILE A 159 -3.26 -13.98 -3.81
N GLY A 160 -2.25 -13.17 -3.48
CA GLY A 160 -0.90 -13.67 -3.17
C GLY A 160 -0.89 -14.66 -2.02
N THR A 161 -1.63 -14.36 -0.94
CA THR A 161 -1.72 -15.25 0.23
C THR A 161 -2.37 -16.58 -0.12
N GLU A 162 -3.45 -16.57 -0.90
CA GLU A 162 -4.13 -17.79 -1.34
C GLU A 162 -3.29 -18.62 -2.31
N CYS A 163 -2.39 -18.00 -3.08
CA CYS A 163 -1.45 -18.71 -3.96
C CYS A 163 -0.29 -19.37 -3.19
N PHE A 164 0.00 -19.00 -1.94
CA PHE A 164 1.14 -19.56 -1.20
C PHE A 164 0.93 -21.03 -0.83
N THR A 165 -0.26 -21.41 -0.34
CA THR A 165 -0.57 -22.79 0.04
C THR A 165 -0.40 -23.81 -1.10
N PRO A 166 -1.02 -23.63 -2.29
CA PRO A 166 -0.84 -24.58 -3.39
C PRO A 166 0.61 -24.59 -3.91
N LEU A 167 1.29 -23.45 -3.86
CA LEU A 167 2.69 -23.36 -4.27
C LEU A 167 3.62 -24.12 -3.31
N GLU A 168 3.42 -23.95 -2.00
CA GLU A 168 4.17 -24.66 -0.97
C GLU A 168 4.01 -26.18 -1.12
N GLN A 169 2.79 -26.65 -1.36
CA GLN A 169 2.50 -28.07 -1.52
C GLN A 169 3.14 -28.66 -2.79
N ALA A 170 3.24 -27.89 -3.86
CA ALA A 170 3.79 -28.36 -5.13
C ALA A 170 5.33 -28.26 -5.21
N ALA A 171 5.91 -27.20 -4.66
CA ALA A 171 7.32 -26.82 -4.88
C ALA A 171 8.13 -26.58 -3.59
N GLY A 172 7.51 -26.79 -2.41
CA GLY A 172 8.15 -26.64 -1.10
C GLY A 172 8.20 -25.19 -0.61
N LYS A 173 8.57 -25.00 0.67
CA LYS A 173 8.55 -23.69 1.35
C LYS A 173 9.50 -22.64 0.74
N SER A 174 10.62 -23.07 0.15
CA SER A 174 11.57 -22.16 -0.52
C SER A 174 10.95 -21.45 -1.73
N SER A 175 9.99 -22.09 -2.40
CA SER A 175 9.32 -21.54 -3.59
C SER A 175 8.55 -20.25 -3.30
N ILE A 176 8.03 -20.08 -2.07
CA ILE A 176 7.33 -18.87 -1.64
C ILE A 176 8.27 -17.66 -1.69
N PHE A 177 9.53 -17.83 -1.27
CA PHE A 177 10.52 -16.76 -1.29
C PHE A 177 10.95 -16.40 -2.72
N TYR A 178 11.01 -17.39 -3.62
CA TYR A 178 11.26 -17.13 -5.04
C TYR A 178 10.11 -16.40 -5.72
N LEU A 179 8.85 -16.77 -5.41
CA LEU A 179 7.68 -16.05 -5.89
C LEU A 179 7.69 -14.60 -5.37
N ALA A 180 7.90 -14.41 -4.06
CA ALA A 180 7.96 -13.09 -3.45
C ALA A 180 9.08 -12.22 -4.05
N GLY A 181 10.27 -12.80 -4.28
CA GLY A 181 11.37 -12.14 -4.97
C GLY A 181 11.01 -11.78 -6.41
N GLY A 182 10.37 -12.68 -7.17
CA GLY A 182 9.92 -12.44 -8.53
C GLY A 182 8.90 -11.30 -8.64
N VAL A 183 7.87 -11.32 -7.77
CA VAL A 183 6.90 -10.23 -7.67
C VAL A 183 7.56 -8.93 -7.21
N GLY A 184 8.56 -9.01 -6.32
CA GLY A 184 9.37 -7.87 -5.90
C GLY A 184 10.16 -7.24 -7.05
N VAL A 185 10.72 -8.03 -7.97
CA VAL A 185 11.40 -7.53 -9.17
C VAL A 185 10.39 -6.79 -10.08
N LEU A 186 9.21 -7.36 -10.29
CA LEU A 186 8.15 -6.68 -11.04
C LEU A 186 7.74 -5.36 -10.37
N GLY A 187 7.58 -5.36 -9.04
CA GLY A 187 7.30 -4.16 -8.26
C GLY A 187 8.38 -3.09 -8.42
N MET A 188 9.65 -3.48 -8.43
CA MET A 188 10.79 -2.59 -8.66
C MET A 188 10.77 -1.98 -10.06
N ILE A 189 10.41 -2.76 -11.09
CA ILE A 189 10.25 -2.27 -12.47
C ILE A 189 9.10 -1.27 -12.54
N VAL A 190 7.95 -1.56 -11.93
CA VAL A 190 6.81 -0.63 -11.87
C VAL A 190 7.21 0.67 -11.17
N TYR A 191 7.96 0.59 -10.07
CA TYR A 191 8.48 1.77 -9.37
C TYR A 191 9.37 2.64 -10.27
N TRP A 192 10.09 2.05 -11.22
CA TRP A 192 10.87 2.81 -12.19
C TRP A 192 10.01 3.65 -13.16
N PHE A 193 8.73 3.35 -13.33
CA PHE A 193 7.82 4.15 -14.15
C PHE A 193 7.04 5.18 -13.34
N LEU A 194 7.11 5.13 -12.02
CA LEU A 194 6.43 6.11 -11.16
C LEU A 194 7.14 7.46 -11.20
N PRO A 195 6.38 8.57 -11.21
CA PRO A 195 6.96 9.91 -11.07
C PRO A 195 7.58 10.06 -9.68
N GLU A 196 8.69 10.80 -9.60
CA GLU A 196 9.29 11.16 -8.32
C GLU A 196 8.38 12.17 -7.63
N SER A 197 7.85 11.81 -6.46
CA SER A 197 6.83 12.65 -5.81
C SER A 197 7.40 13.94 -5.22
N GLY A 198 8.73 14.05 -5.10
CA GLY A 198 9.39 15.30 -4.76
C GLY A 198 9.14 16.45 -5.77
N ASP A 199 8.78 16.12 -7.01
CA ASP A 199 8.52 17.09 -8.08
C ASP A 199 7.03 17.41 -8.27
N LEU A 200 6.13 16.73 -7.54
CA LEU A 200 4.68 16.94 -7.65
C LEU A 200 4.25 18.09 -6.74
N ASN A 201 3.94 19.25 -7.33
CA ASN A 201 3.31 20.35 -6.60
C ASN A 201 1.78 20.18 -6.60
N LEU A 202 1.23 19.81 -5.45
CA LEU A 202 -0.21 19.56 -5.29
C LEU A 202 -1.06 20.79 -5.60
N GLU A 203 -0.56 21.99 -5.30
CA GLU A 203 -1.26 23.24 -5.60
C GLU A 203 -1.39 23.46 -7.11
N GLU A 204 -0.35 23.12 -7.87
CA GLU A 204 -0.38 23.24 -9.33
C GLU A 204 -1.38 22.27 -9.97
N GLU A 205 -1.45 21.03 -9.45
CA GLU A 205 -2.41 20.04 -9.90
C GLU A 205 -3.86 20.41 -9.52
N ASP A 206 -4.08 21.02 -8.36
CA ASP A 206 -5.39 21.55 -7.96
C ASP A 206 -5.82 22.71 -8.87
N VAL A 207 -4.89 23.59 -9.28
CA VAL A 207 -5.15 24.67 -10.25
C VAL A 207 -5.50 24.10 -11.63
N LYS A 208 -4.75 23.11 -12.12
CA LYS A 208 -5.05 22.43 -13.41
C LYS A 208 -6.42 21.76 -13.39
N LEU A 209 -6.76 21.09 -12.28
CA LEU A 209 -8.06 20.47 -12.11
C LEU A 209 -9.19 21.52 -12.09
N ALA A 210 -9.00 22.63 -11.37
CA ALA A 210 -9.97 23.71 -11.33
C ALA A 210 -10.19 24.35 -12.71
N ALA A 211 -9.13 24.55 -13.50
CA ALA A 211 -9.22 25.03 -14.87
C ALA A 211 -9.99 24.06 -15.77
N TYR A 212 -9.68 22.76 -15.71
CA TYR A 212 -10.39 21.73 -16.46
C TYR A 212 -11.87 21.65 -16.10
N MET A 213 -12.21 21.75 -14.81
CA MET A 213 -13.59 21.76 -14.35
C MET A 213 -14.35 23.01 -14.81
N ALA A 214 -13.68 24.18 -14.79
CA ALA A 214 -14.26 25.43 -15.28
C ALA A 214 -14.57 25.38 -16.79
N GLU A 215 -13.68 24.78 -17.61
CA GLU A 215 -13.92 24.55 -19.03
C GLU A 215 -15.15 23.68 -19.31
N HIS A 216 -15.47 22.75 -18.39
CA HIS A 216 -16.63 21.87 -18.48
C HIS A 216 -17.87 22.40 -17.74
N GLY A 217 -17.84 23.66 -17.30
CA GLY A 217 -18.98 24.34 -16.68
C GLY A 217 -19.17 24.06 -15.19
N TYR A 218 -18.18 23.50 -14.51
CA TYR A 218 -18.21 23.26 -13.06
C TYR A 218 -17.38 24.31 -12.31
N SER A 219 -18.02 25.03 -11.38
CA SER A 219 -17.32 25.97 -10.49
C SER A 219 -16.77 25.26 -9.25
N MET A 220 -15.45 25.25 -9.09
CA MET A 220 -14.82 24.80 -7.84
C MET A 220 -14.86 25.95 -6.82
N ASN A 221 -15.73 25.84 -5.81
CA ASN A 221 -15.68 26.73 -4.65
C ASN A 221 -14.38 26.43 -3.90
N THR A 222 -13.34 27.20 -4.17
CA THR A 222 -12.10 27.24 -3.40
C THR A 222 -12.35 28.05 -2.13
N GLU A 223 -13.16 27.52 -1.22
CA GLU A 223 -13.14 27.92 0.18
C GLU A 223 -12.45 26.80 0.95
N ILE A 224 -11.13 26.96 1.12
CA ILE A 224 -10.33 26.27 2.13
C ILE A 224 -10.42 27.13 3.40
#